data_AF-I4AEZ3-F1
#
_entry.id   AF-I4AEZ3-F1
#
_cell.length_a   1.000
_cell.length_b   1.000
_cell.length_c   1.000
_cell.angle_alpha   90.00
_cell.angle_beta   90.00
_cell.angle_gamma   90.00
#
_symmetry.space_group_name_H-M   'P 1'
#
loop_
_entity.id
_entity.type
_entity.pdbx_description
1 polymer ?
#
loop_
_entity_poly.entity_id
_entity_poly.type
_entity_poly.pdbx_seq_one_letter_code
_entity_poly.pdbx_strand_id
1 'polypeptide(L)'
;MFKNPISFSGRIRRTEFGITFIIAVFLNLFITVLAEATDGMGGLLIFPMIWFLWAQGAKRSHDVGNSGWFMLIPFYALYLLFKEGDRQANQYGQDPKA
;
A
#
# COMPACT_ATOMS: atom_id res chain seq x y z
N MET A 1 4.16 12.73 3.96
CA MET A 1 4.13 11.41 3.32
C MET A 1 4.28 10.35 4.40
N PHE A 2 3.58 9.22 4.27
CA PHE A 2 3.59 8.10 5.22
C PHE A 2 3.14 8.45 6.65
N LYS A 3 2.06 9.24 6.79
CA LYS A 3 1.38 9.35 8.08
C LYS A 3 0.65 8.03 8.35
N ASN A 4 0.97 7.34 9.45
CA ASN A 4 0.39 6.06 9.86
C ASN A 4 0.45 4.98 8.75
N PRO A 5 1.65 4.49 8.38
CA PRO A 5 1.86 3.57 7.26
C PRO A 5 1.33 2.15 7.48
N ILE A 6 0.99 1.78 8.72
CA ILE A 6 0.45 0.47 9.06
C ILE A 6 -1.06 0.52 9.39
N SER A 7 -1.68 1.70 9.28
CA SER A 7 -3.11 1.90 9.46
C SER A 7 -3.84 1.90 8.11
N PHE A 8 -5.05 1.33 8.11
CA PHE A 8 -5.95 1.34 6.96
C PHE A 8 -6.74 2.64 6.84
N SER A 9 -6.73 3.50 7.86
CA SER A 9 -7.54 4.71 7.89
C SER A 9 -6.88 5.85 7.12
N GLY A 10 -7.71 6.62 6.41
CA GLY A 10 -7.29 7.78 5.63
C GLY A 10 -7.06 7.49 4.16
N ARG A 11 -6.40 8.44 3.50
CA ARG A 11 -6.24 8.50 2.04
C ARG A 11 -4.79 8.78 1.67
N ILE A 12 -4.29 8.12 0.62
CA ILE A 12 -2.95 8.39 0.08
C ILE A 12 -2.98 8.61 -1.43
N ARG A 13 -2.04 9.44 -1.90
CA ARG A 13 -1.90 9.81 -3.32
C ARG A 13 -1.07 8.79 -4.10
N ARG A 14 -1.13 8.90 -5.43
CA ARG A 14 -0.33 8.09 -6.38
C ARG A 14 1.16 8.04 -6.04
N THR A 15 1.78 9.16 -5.68
CA THR A 15 3.22 9.20 -5.35
C THR A 15 3.57 8.34 -4.15
N GLU A 16 2.79 8.43 -3.06
CA GLU A 16 3.02 7.63 -1.86
C GLU A 16 2.79 6.13 -2.14
N PHE A 17 1.77 5.81 -2.93
CA PHE A 17 1.49 4.44 -3.36
C PHE A 17 2.58 3.88 -4.29
N GLY A 18 3.09 4.68 -5.23
CA GLY A 18 4.21 4.30 -6.09
C GLY A 18 5.49 4.05 -5.29
N ILE A 19 5.80 4.90 -4.31
CA ILE A 19 6.94 4.69 -3.39
C ILE A 19 6.71 3.45 -2.52
N THR A 20 5.48 3.18 -2.08
CA THR A 20 5.13 1.93 -1.37
C THR A 20 5.50 0.71 -2.19
N PHE A 21 5.19 0.70 -3.49
CA PHE A 21 5.58 -0.39 -4.38
C PHE A 21 7.09 -0.54 -4.51
N ILE A 22 7.80 0.57 -4.69
CA ILE A 22 9.27 0.56 -4.78
C ILE A 22 9.87 -0.03 -3.50
N ILE A 23 9.41 0.44 -2.33
CA ILE A 23 9.84 -0.08 -1.03
C ILE A 23 9.55 -1.59 -0.93
N ALA A 24 8.37 -2.04 -1.35
CA ALA A 24 8.00 -3.45 -1.31
C ALA A 24 8.87 -4.34 -2.20
N VAL A 25 9.27 -3.86 -3.39
CA VAL A 25 10.20 -4.58 -4.26
C VAL A 25 11.55 -4.78 -3.57
N PHE A 26 12.13 -3.72 -3.01
CA PHE A 26 13.42 -3.81 -2.31
C PHE A 26 13.33 -4.63 -1.02
N LEU A 27 12.24 -4.49 -0.25
CA LEU A 27 12.01 -5.31 0.93
C LEU A 27 11.86 -6.78 0.55
N ASN A 28 11.17 -7.11 -0.53
CA ASN A 28 11.04 -8.50 -0.97
C ASN A 28 12.39 -9.11 -1.35
N LEU A 29 13.22 -8.39 -2.11
CA LEU A 29 14.59 -8.81 -2.43
C LEU A 29 15.41 -9.06 -1.17
N PHE A 30 15.35 -8.13 -0.21
CA PHE A 30 16.04 -8.27 1.07
C PHE A 30 15.55 -9.47 1.88
N ILE A 31 14.24 -9.68 1.96
CA ILE A 31 13.63 -10.81 2.68
C ILE A 31 14.06 -12.14 2.06
N THR A 32 14.13 -12.24 0.72
CA THR A 32 14.60 -13.46 0.05
C THR A 32 16.05 -13.79 0.42
N VAL A 33 16.96 -12.81 0.33
CA VAL A 33 18.38 -13.00 0.71
C VAL A 33 18.50 -13.36 2.20
N LEU A 34 17.72 -12.70 3.06
CA LEU A 34 17.74 -12.98 4.49
C LEU A 34 17.18 -14.37 4.80
N ALA A 35 16.13 -14.81 4.12
CA ALA A 35 15.56 -16.14 4.28
C ALA A 35 16.60 -17.22 3.93
N GLU A 36 17.35 -17.05 2.83
CA GLU A 36 18.45 -17.96 2.47
C GLU A 36 19.55 -17.98 3.55
N ALA A 37 19.91 -16.82 4.11
CA ALA A 37 20.94 -16.71 5.13
C ALA A 37 20.55 -17.25 6.53
N THR A 38 19.27 -17.56 6.75
CA THR A 38 18.72 -17.90 8.07
C THR A 38 17.87 -19.17 8.08
N ASP A 39 18.16 -20.10 7.16
CA ASP A 39 17.42 -21.36 6.99
C ASP A 39 15.89 -21.16 6.91
N GLY A 40 15.48 -20.07 6.26
CA GLY A 40 14.09 -19.69 6.04
C GLY A 40 13.46 -18.81 7.12
N MET A 41 14.07 -18.65 8.30
CA MET A 41 13.48 -17.87 9.39
C MET A 41 13.26 -16.39 9.04
N GLY A 42 14.19 -15.79 8.30
CA GLY A 42 14.10 -14.41 7.80
C GLY A 42 12.89 -14.17 6.89
N GLY A 43 12.38 -15.24 6.25
CA GLY A 43 11.18 -15.19 5.43
C GLY A 43 9.92 -14.75 6.17
N LEU A 44 9.88 -14.87 7.50
CA LEU A 44 8.76 -14.41 8.34
C LEU A 44 8.51 -12.90 8.24
N LEU A 45 9.50 -12.11 7.80
CA LEU A 45 9.32 -10.68 7.53
C LEU A 45 8.35 -10.38 6.38
N ILE A 46 7.91 -11.40 5.63
CA ILE A 46 6.87 -11.25 4.60
C ILE A 46 5.53 -10.80 5.20
N PHE A 47 5.19 -11.22 6.43
CA PHE A 47 3.92 -10.87 7.07
C PHE A 47 3.75 -9.37 7.32
N PRO A 48 4.68 -8.67 8.01
CA PRO A 48 4.59 -7.22 8.16
C PRO A 48 4.70 -6.47 6.83
N MET A 49 5.44 -7.01 5.83
CA MET A 49 5.49 -6.42 4.49
C MET A 49 4.12 -6.46 3.80
N ILE A 50 3.42 -7.60 3.84
CA ILE A 50 2.07 -7.75 3.29
C ILE A 50 1.09 -6.80 4.00
N TRP A 51 1.18 -6.69 5.33
CA TRP A 51 0.34 -5.77 6.08
C TRP A 51 0.54 -4.31 5.66
N PHE A 52 1.79 -3.88 5.53
CA PHE A 52 2.14 -2.55 5.04
C PHE A 52 1.59 -2.28 3.63
N LEU A 53 1.78 -3.23 2.70
CA LEU A 53 1.25 -3.15 1.34
C LEU A 53 -0.27 -3.03 1.31
N TRP A 54 -0.96 -3.84 2.11
CA TRP A 54 -2.42 -3.82 2.18
C TRP A 54 -2.93 -2.51 2.79
N ALA A 55 -2.33 -2.05 3.89
CA ALA A 55 -2.69 -0.79 4.53
C ALA A 55 -2.55 0.39 3.56
N GLN A 56 -1.45 0.46 2.81
CA GLN A 56 -1.28 1.52 1.80
C GLN A 56 -2.22 1.36 0.60
N GLY A 57 -2.41 0.14 0.11
CA GLY A 57 -3.35 -0.15 -0.98
C GLY A 57 -4.79 0.21 -0.62
N ALA A 58 -5.22 -0.08 0.60
CA ALA A 58 -6.53 0.30 1.12
C ALA A 58 -6.70 1.83 1.15
N LYS A 59 -5.74 2.56 1.73
CA LYS A 59 -5.76 4.04 1.72
C LYS A 59 -5.73 4.63 0.31
N ARG A 60 -5.08 3.96 -0.65
CA ARG A 60 -5.11 4.38 -2.07
C ARG A 60 -6.47 4.11 -2.70
N SER A 61 -7.11 2.98 -2.38
CA SER A 61 -8.48 2.66 -2.80
C SER A 61 -9.49 3.67 -2.24
N HIS A 62 -9.33 4.03 -0.97
CA HIS A 62 -10.12 5.06 -0.30
C HIS A 62 -10.00 6.42 -0.99
N ASP A 63 -8.83 6.74 -1.54
CA ASP A 63 -8.62 8.00 -2.25
C ASP A 63 -9.40 8.09 -3.57
N VAL A 64 -9.80 6.97 -4.16
CA VAL A 64 -10.67 6.92 -5.35
C VAL A 64 -12.13 6.56 -5.00
N GLY A 65 -12.51 6.66 -3.72
CA GLY A 65 -13.88 6.47 -3.25
C GLY A 65 -14.31 5.02 -3.03
N ASN A 66 -13.40 4.05 -3.24
CA ASN A 66 -13.70 2.62 -3.12
C ASN A 66 -13.28 2.05 -1.76
N SER A 67 -13.85 0.91 -1.37
CA SER A 67 -13.42 0.21 -0.15
C SER A 67 -12.02 -0.39 -0.31
N GLY A 68 -11.31 -0.56 0.81
CA GLY A 68 -10.00 -1.21 0.82
C GLY A 68 -10.02 -2.66 0.30
N TRP A 69 -11.18 -3.33 0.34
CA TRP A 69 -11.37 -4.70 -0.16
C TRP A 69 -11.22 -4.83 -1.67
N PHE A 70 -11.33 -3.74 -2.43
CA PHE A 70 -11.11 -3.77 -3.89
C PHE A 70 -9.68 -4.19 -4.25
N MET A 71 -8.73 -4.13 -3.32
CA MET A 71 -7.39 -4.70 -3.48
C MET A 71 -7.39 -6.20 -3.84
N LEU A 72 -8.47 -6.94 -3.54
CA LEU A 72 -8.62 -8.34 -3.94
C LEU A 72 -8.95 -8.53 -5.43
N ILE A 73 -9.40 -7.48 -6.12
CA ILE A 73 -9.70 -7.55 -7.55
C ILE A 73 -8.36 -7.64 -8.31
N PRO A 74 -8.18 -8.64 -9.18
CA PRO A 74 -6.97 -8.77 -9.98
C PRO A 74 -6.64 -7.47 -10.74
N PHE A 75 -5.36 -7.08 -10.75
CA PHE A 75 -4.86 -5.88 -11.41
C PHE A 75 -5.40 -4.54 -10.91
N TYR A 76 -6.23 -4.49 -9.85
CA TYR A 76 -6.74 -3.23 -9.31
C TYR A 76 -5.63 -2.30 -8.81
N ALA A 77 -4.54 -2.86 -8.29
CA ALA A 77 -3.33 -2.10 -7.97
C ALA A 77 -2.78 -1.29 -9.16
N LEU A 78 -2.82 -1.84 -10.39
CA LEU A 78 -2.40 -1.12 -11.59
C LEU A 78 -3.36 0.03 -11.89
N TYR A 79 -4.66 -0.21 -11.80
CA TYR A 79 -5.66 0.87 -11.91
C TYR A 79 -5.38 2.01 -10.92
N LEU A 80 -5.10 1.67 -9.65
CA LEU A 80 -4.81 2.63 -8.60
C LEU A 80 -3.50 3.43 -8.78
N LEU A 81 -2.52 2.90 -9.51
CA LEU A 81 -1.29 3.61 -9.85
C LEU A 81 -1.56 4.80 -10.78
N PHE A 82 -2.50 4.67 -11.71
CA PHE A 82 -2.75 5.68 -12.74
C PHE A 82 -3.94 6.57 -12.44
N LYS A 83 -5.02 6.02 -11.85
CA LYS A 83 -6.26 6.74 -11.56
C LYS A 83 -6.00 7.95 -10.64
N GLU A 84 -6.57 9.11 -10.97
CA GLU A 84 -6.58 10.27 -10.06
C GLU A 84 -7.58 10.06 -8.91
N GLY A 85 -7.22 10.51 -7.70
CA GLY A 85 -8.12 10.47 -6.54
C GLY A 85 -9.23 11.53 -6.59
N ASP A 86 -10.22 11.35 -5.73
CA ASP A 86 -11.34 12.25 -5.57
C ASP A 86 -10.89 13.58 -4.96
N ARG A 87 -11.24 14.71 -5.58
CA ARG A 87 -10.87 16.04 -5.05
C ARG A 87 -11.74 16.51 -3.89
N GLN A 88 -12.87 15.84 -3.67
CA GLN A 88 -13.79 16.15 -2.59
C GLN A 88 -13.48 15.28 -1.37
N ALA A 89 -13.92 15.74 -0.20
CA ALA A 89 -13.98 14.88 0.97
C ALA A 89 -14.89 13.68 0.66
N ASN A 90 -14.48 12.50 1.12
CA ASN A 90 -15.31 11.30 1.09
C ASN A 90 -15.35 10.66 2.48
N GLN A 91 -16.02 9.51 2.62
CA GLN A 91 -16.16 8.81 3.91
C GLN A 91 -14.82 8.42 4.57
N TYR A 92 -13.71 8.46 3.82
CA TYR A 92 -12.37 8.14 4.30
C TYR A 92 -11.53 9.37 4.66
N GLY A 93 -12.09 10.58 4.50
CA GLY A 93 -11.49 11.84 4.93
C GLY A 93 -11.35 12.88 3.82
N GLN A 94 -10.69 13.98 4.17
CA GLN A 94 -10.40 15.11 3.28
C GLN A 94 -9.47 14.71 2.12
N ASP A 95 -9.52 15.47 1.03
CA ASP A 95 -8.57 15.31 -0.08
C ASP A 95 -7.13 15.47 0.47
N PRO A 96 -6.23 14.50 0.27
CA PRO A 96 -4.84 14.62 0.69
C PRO A 96 -4.03 15.73 -0.02
N LYS A 97 -4.63 16.46 -0.99
CA LYS A 97 -4.10 17.70 -1.56
C LYS A 97 -4.61 18.98 -0.88
N ALA A 98 -5.70 18.90 -0.11
CA ALA A 98 -6.29 20.06 0.57
C ALA A 98 -5.35 20.67 1.62
#